data_AF-A0A9X2QDM9-F1
#
_entry.id   AF-A0A9X2QDM9-F1
#
_cell.length_a   1.000
_cell.length_b   1.000
_cell.length_c   1.000
_cell.angle_alpha   90.00
_cell.angle_beta   90.00
_cell.angle_gamma   90.00
#
_symmetry.space_group_name_H-M   'P 1'
#
loop_
_entity.id
_entity.type
_entity.pdbx_description
1 polymer ?
#
loop_
_entity_poly.entity_id
_entity_poly.type
_entity_poly.pdbx_seq_one_letter_code
_entity_poly.pdbx_strand_id
1 'polypeptide(L)'
;MHAHALILLLPIALAGGCTQAAPSSAAPAATATAMPLQAPSAAAPATPAIAQFFRKDMTYSELRTRLLRDDWLPLREPRCWDNIGGDADVCRVLPEVDSCSADGYCIMRFANRALGLQAQITTYGPYDAYNATGGGSALKARSLDVQAPPRTPQATACPAQDFAQFLQRFAADETIQRQFTAPFVKAMELRSDGDGDQEQPVYLRAQDYRDFDLRYQGGAFHFVDPDGKVDAAPLRVQVTQPDAHGQLVRYSMNMSEGNSFLFEQRDGCWYLSEDPEAPAP
;
A
#
# COMPACT_ATOMS: atom_id res chain seq x y z
N MET A 1 -31.22 35.45 44.22
CA MET A 1 -32.66 35.40 44.58
C MET A 1 -33.16 34.00 44.27
N HIS A 2 -33.77 33.38 45.28
CA HIS A 2 -34.13 31.98 45.38
C HIS A 2 -35.20 31.55 44.37
N ALA A 3 -35.18 30.28 43.95
CA ALA A 3 -36.26 29.32 44.20
C ALA A 3 -35.89 27.90 43.74
N HIS A 4 -35.96 26.97 44.69
CA HIS A 4 -35.95 25.51 44.52
C HIS A 4 -37.30 24.98 44.00
N ALA A 5 -37.25 23.84 43.28
CA ALA A 5 -38.30 22.79 43.26
C ALA A 5 -37.65 21.53 42.64
N LEU A 6 -37.21 20.51 43.39
CA LEU A 6 -37.91 19.50 44.19
C LEU A 6 -38.64 18.40 43.38
N ILE A 7 -37.89 17.32 43.13
CA ILE A 7 -38.17 15.86 43.28
C ILE A 7 -39.55 15.32 42.84
N LEU A 8 -39.50 14.30 41.97
CA LEU A 8 -40.27 13.06 42.18
C LEU A 8 -39.57 11.84 41.54
N LEU A 9 -39.05 10.98 42.42
CA LEU A 9 -38.62 9.60 42.16
C LEU A 9 -39.87 8.71 42.08
N LEU A 10 -39.91 7.80 41.11
CA LEU A 10 -40.82 6.65 41.11
C LEU A 10 -40.01 5.35 40.91
N PRO A 11 -40.04 4.40 41.86
CA PRO A 11 -39.60 3.04 41.62
C PRO A 11 -40.81 2.17 41.26
N ILE A 12 -40.72 1.42 40.16
CA ILE A 12 -41.63 0.30 39.89
C ILE A 12 -40.78 -0.97 39.85
N ALA A 13 -40.86 -1.73 40.94
CA ALA A 13 -40.49 -3.13 40.99
C ALA A 13 -41.73 -3.96 40.65
N LEU A 14 -41.63 -4.84 39.66
CA LEU A 14 -42.59 -5.93 39.45
C LEU A 14 -41.81 -7.22 39.23
N ALA A 15 -42.05 -8.14 40.17
CA ALA A 15 -41.61 -9.51 40.19
C ALA A 15 -42.49 -10.39 39.29
N GLY A 16 -41.91 -11.48 38.78
CA GLY A 16 -42.62 -12.61 38.18
C GLY A 16 -41.86 -13.12 36.96
N GLY A 17 -41.50 -14.39 36.82
CA GLY A 17 -41.62 -15.55 37.69
C GLY A 17 -40.70 -16.63 37.12
N CYS A 18 -40.18 -17.49 38.00
CA CYS A 18 -39.43 -18.68 37.62
C CYS A 18 -40.34 -19.63 36.84
N THR A 19 -39.94 -20.02 35.62
CA THR A 19 -40.47 -21.25 35.01
C THR A 19 -39.31 -22.17 34.72
N GLN A 20 -39.19 -23.19 35.57
CA GLN A 20 -38.22 -24.27 35.49
C GLN A 20 -38.82 -25.36 34.61
N ALA A 21 -38.27 -25.56 33.41
CA ALA A 21 -38.62 -26.67 32.55
C ALA A 21 -37.67 -27.85 32.81
N ALA A 22 -38.28 -29.02 32.99
CA ALA A 22 -37.67 -30.31 33.34
C ALA A 22 -36.71 -30.86 32.28
N PRO A 23 -35.81 -31.81 32.65
CA PRO A 23 -34.82 -32.39 31.76
C PRO A 23 -35.47 -33.41 30.81
N SER A 24 -35.16 -33.30 29.52
CA SER A 24 -35.58 -34.29 28.52
C SER A 24 -34.39 -35.15 28.10
N SER A 25 -34.55 -36.45 28.36
CA SER A 25 -33.86 -37.63 27.83
C SER A 25 -32.63 -37.45 26.94
N ALA A 26 -31.52 -38.00 27.43
CA ALA A 26 -30.37 -38.39 26.63
C ALA A 26 -30.76 -39.42 25.56
N ALA A 27 -30.52 -39.06 24.29
CA ALA A 27 -30.51 -39.99 23.17
C ALA A 27 -29.11 -40.63 23.03
N PRO A 28 -29.00 -41.90 22.62
CA PRO A 28 -27.73 -42.59 22.52
C PRO A 28 -26.84 -41.99 21.43
N ALA A 29 -25.56 -41.81 21.78
CA ALA A 29 -24.50 -41.34 20.91
C ALA A 29 -24.32 -42.29 19.72
N ALA A 30 -24.64 -41.81 18.52
CA ALA A 30 -24.15 -42.39 17.29
C ALA A 30 -22.70 -41.97 17.10
N THR A 31 -21.78 -42.93 17.21
CA THR A 31 -20.37 -42.78 16.85
C THR A 31 -20.28 -42.56 15.34
N ALA A 32 -20.29 -41.31 14.91
CA ALA A 32 -19.93 -40.94 13.55
C ALA A 32 -18.41 -41.08 13.41
N THR A 33 -17.98 -42.09 12.67
CA THR A 33 -16.60 -42.24 12.22
C THR A 33 -16.26 -41.03 11.34
N ALA A 34 -15.55 -40.05 11.90
CA ALA A 34 -15.07 -38.90 11.15
C ALA A 34 -14.10 -39.38 10.07
N MET A 35 -14.51 -39.29 8.80
CA MET A 35 -13.57 -39.39 7.69
C MET A 35 -12.55 -38.25 7.83
N PRO A 36 -11.24 -38.52 7.67
CA PRO A 36 -10.26 -37.45 7.65
C PRO A 36 -10.56 -36.54 6.46
N LEU A 37 -10.91 -35.28 6.75
CA LEU A 37 -10.89 -34.21 5.75
C LEU A 37 -9.46 -34.17 5.20
N GLN A 38 -9.25 -34.65 3.98
CA GLN A 38 -8.04 -34.34 3.23
C GLN A 38 -7.99 -32.81 3.08
N ALA A 39 -7.01 -32.21 3.74
CA ALA A 39 -6.69 -30.80 3.53
C ALA A 39 -6.46 -30.58 2.03
N PRO A 40 -7.03 -29.52 1.43
CA PRO A 40 -6.80 -29.22 0.02
C PRO A 40 -5.29 -29.10 -0.20
N SER A 41 -4.75 -29.96 -1.04
CA SER A 41 -3.37 -29.88 -1.51
C SER A 41 -3.16 -28.51 -2.10
N ALA A 42 -2.31 -27.69 -1.48
CA ALA A 42 -1.95 -26.38 -1.99
C ALA A 42 -1.42 -26.55 -3.42
N ALA A 43 -2.19 -26.06 -4.40
CA ALA A 43 -1.75 -26.03 -5.78
C ALA A 43 -0.43 -25.25 -5.85
N ALA A 44 0.55 -25.77 -6.61
CA ALA A 44 1.76 -25.01 -6.89
C ALA A 44 1.35 -23.64 -7.46
N PRO A 45 1.97 -22.54 -6.99
CA PRO A 45 1.61 -21.21 -7.47
C PRO A 45 1.77 -21.17 -8.98
N ALA A 46 0.70 -20.81 -9.69
CA ALA A 46 0.75 -20.65 -11.13
C ALA A 46 1.85 -19.64 -11.47
N THR A 47 2.73 -20.00 -12.42
CA THR A 47 3.75 -19.08 -12.90
C THR A 47 3.06 -17.80 -13.40
N PRO A 48 3.46 -16.61 -12.90
CA PRO A 48 2.79 -15.38 -13.29
C PRO A 48 2.93 -15.18 -14.80
N ALA A 49 1.88 -14.64 -15.44
CA ALA A 49 1.80 -14.50 -16.90
C ALA A 49 3.02 -13.77 -17.51
N ILE A 50 3.67 -12.92 -16.71
CA ILE A 50 4.92 -12.23 -17.06
C ILE A 50 6.04 -13.17 -17.53
N ALA A 51 6.22 -14.31 -16.86
CA ALA A 51 7.30 -15.23 -17.19
C ALA A 51 7.07 -15.94 -18.53
N GLN A 52 5.82 -16.01 -19.00
CA GLN A 52 5.47 -16.73 -20.23
C GLN A 52 5.88 -15.97 -21.49
N PHE A 53 5.97 -14.65 -21.43
CA PHE A 53 6.33 -13.82 -22.59
C PHE A 53 7.78 -13.33 -22.56
N PHE A 54 8.46 -13.47 -21.42
CA PHE A 54 9.86 -13.07 -21.31
C PHE A 54 10.72 -13.90 -22.27
N ARG A 55 11.55 -13.19 -23.04
CA ARG A 55 12.58 -13.78 -23.90
C ARG A 55 13.88 -13.09 -23.61
N LYS A 56 14.91 -13.88 -23.30
CA LYS A 56 16.27 -13.35 -23.20
C LYS A 56 16.62 -12.59 -24.49
N ASP A 57 17.20 -11.41 -24.31
CA ASP A 57 17.64 -10.49 -25.37
C ASP A 57 16.51 -9.79 -26.16
N MET A 58 15.27 -9.84 -25.70
CA MET A 58 14.23 -8.92 -26.18
C MET A 58 14.55 -7.46 -25.80
N THR A 59 13.99 -6.49 -26.53
CA THR A 59 14.17 -5.08 -26.12
C THR A 59 13.50 -4.83 -24.78
N TYR A 60 14.14 -3.98 -24.00
CA TYR A 60 13.57 -3.53 -22.74
C TYR A 60 12.25 -2.78 -22.96
N SER A 61 12.12 -1.98 -24.03
CA SER A 61 10.87 -1.29 -24.37
C SER A 61 9.69 -2.26 -24.53
N GLU A 62 9.87 -3.37 -25.25
CA GLU A 62 8.82 -4.39 -25.45
C GLU A 62 8.39 -5.02 -24.12
N LEU A 63 9.36 -5.35 -23.26
CA LEU A 63 9.12 -5.92 -21.94
C LEU A 63 8.39 -4.92 -21.04
N ARG A 64 8.86 -3.67 -20.99
CA ARG A 64 8.28 -2.57 -20.20
C ARG A 64 6.86 -2.25 -20.62
N THR A 65 6.60 -2.12 -21.93
CA THR A 65 5.23 -1.89 -22.43
C THR A 65 4.29 -3.01 -22.03
N ARG A 66 4.75 -4.27 -22.06
CA ARG A 66 3.93 -5.40 -21.64
C ARG A 66 3.66 -5.40 -20.13
N LEU A 67 4.68 -5.12 -19.33
CA LEU A 67 4.57 -4.96 -17.87
C LEU A 67 3.50 -3.93 -17.51
N LEU A 68 3.64 -2.70 -18.02
CA LEU A 68 2.73 -1.61 -17.73
C LEU A 68 1.28 -1.91 -18.16
N ARG A 69 1.10 -2.61 -19.28
CA ARG A 69 -0.23 -3.05 -19.73
C ARG A 69 -0.88 -4.07 -18.79
N ASP A 70 -0.07 -4.88 -18.11
CA ASP A 70 -0.52 -5.95 -17.22
C ASP A 70 -0.45 -5.52 -15.74
N ASP A 71 -0.58 -4.21 -15.47
CA ASP A 71 -0.57 -3.56 -14.15
C ASP A 71 0.70 -3.82 -13.31
N TRP A 72 1.82 -4.07 -13.98
CA TRP A 72 3.13 -4.00 -13.34
C TRP A 72 3.65 -2.57 -13.44
N LEU A 73 3.63 -1.85 -12.31
CA LEU A 73 4.14 -0.49 -12.24
C LEU A 73 5.62 -0.49 -11.85
N PRO A 74 6.38 0.56 -12.23
CA PRO A 74 7.74 0.77 -11.76
C PRO A 74 7.80 0.71 -10.23
N LEU A 75 8.78 0.00 -9.67
CA LEU A 75 9.04 -0.01 -8.24
C LEU A 75 10.19 0.94 -7.95
N ARG A 76 9.87 2.09 -7.36
CA ARG A 76 10.81 3.16 -7.03
C ARG A 76 11.79 2.69 -5.97
N GLU A 77 13.07 2.83 -6.27
CA GLU A 77 14.17 2.66 -5.32
C GLU A 77 14.67 4.04 -4.86
N PRO A 78 14.37 4.48 -3.62
CA PRO A 78 14.83 5.79 -3.13
C PRO A 78 16.36 5.93 -3.14
N ARG A 79 17.08 4.80 -3.08
CA ARG A 79 18.55 4.76 -3.08
C ARG A 79 19.18 4.69 -4.46
N CYS A 80 18.42 4.86 -5.55
CA CYS A 80 18.96 4.77 -6.91
C CYS A 80 20.20 5.66 -7.12
N TRP A 81 20.15 6.91 -6.65
CA TRP A 81 21.26 7.87 -6.75
C TRP A 81 22.50 7.42 -5.98
N ASP A 82 22.33 6.91 -4.75
CA ASP A 82 23.42 6.33 -3.97
C ASP A 82 24.04 5.13 -4.69
N ASN A 83 23.18 4.26 -5.24
CA ASN A 83 23.59 3.01 -5.88
C ASN A 83 24.38 3.23 -7.18
N ILE A 84 24.10 4.32 -7.89
CA ILE A 84 24.77 4.69 -9.16
C ILE A 84 25.96 5.63 -8.92
N GLY A 85 26.02 6.29 -7.77
CA GLY A 85 27.13 7.17 -7.38
C GLY A 85 26.94 8.64 -7.76
N GLY A 86 25.71 9.16 -7.71
CA GLY A 86 25.40 10.58 -7.90
C GLY A 86 24.13 10.84 -8.70
N ASP A 87 24.00 12.06 -9.23
CA ASP A 87 22.83 12.63 -9.93
C ASP A 87 22.59 12.10 -11.36
N ALA A 88 22.65 10.78 -11.54
CA ALA A 88 22.43 10.17 -12.84
C ALA A 88 20.97 10.31 -13.31
N ASP A 89 20.78 10.84 -14.52
CA ASP A 89 19.46 11.07 -15.13
C ASP A 89 18.61 9.79 -15.23
N VAL A 90 19.26 8.62 -15.30
CA VAL A 90 18.57 7.33 -15.41
C VAL A 90 17.59 7.07 -14.25
N CYS A 91 17.91 7.52 -13.02
CA CYS A 91 17.00 7.42 -11.87
C CYS A 91 15.76 8.32 -12.00
N ARG A 92 15.89 9.43 -12.73
CA ARG A 92 14.78 10.37 -12.98
C ARG A 92 13.87 9.86 -14.09
N VAL A 93 14.48 9.39 -15.18
CA VAL A 93 13.78 8.98 -16.42
C VAL A 93 13.12 7.61 -16.27
N LEU A 94 13.74 6.69 -15.53
CA LEU A 94 13.28 5.32 -15.34
C LEU A 94 13.07 5.06 -13.84
N PRO A 95 11.86 5.33 -13.29
CA PRO A 95 11.57 5.14 -11.87
C PRO A 95 11.81 3.71 -11.38
N GLU A 96 11.77 2.73 -12.28
CA GLU A 96 12.06 1.33 -11.99
C GLU A 96 13.55 1.02 -11.73
N VAL A 97 14.49 1.95 -11.97
CA VAL A 97 15.93 1.66 -11.83
C VAL A 97 16.30 1.57 -10.35
N ASP A 98 16.94 0.45 -10.00
CA ASP A 98 17.58 0.23 -8.70
C ASP A 98 19.07 0.62 -8.77
N SER A 99 19.76 0.16 -9.82
CA SER A 99 21.16 0.47 -10.09
C SER A 99 21.48 0.34 -11.58
N CYS A 100 22.49 1.09 -12.04
CA CYS A 100 23.08 0.99 -13.37
C CYS A 100 24.59 1.24 -13.28
N SER A 101 25.39 0.41 -13.95
CA SER A 101 26.83 0.63 -14.11
C SER A 101 27.16 1.27 -15.45
N ALA A 102 28.35 1.86 -15.54
CA ALA A 102 28.82 2.58 -16.73
C ALA A 102 28.99 1.69 -17.99
N ASP A 103 29.07 0.36 -17.81
CA ASP A 103 29.11 -0.62 -18.90
C ASP A 103 27.72 -0.95 -19.48
N GLY A 104 26.67 -0.33 -18.93
CA GLY A 104 25.29 -0.48 -19.40
C GLY A 104 24.53 -1.64 -18.77
N TYR A 105 25.06 -2.28 -17.72
CA TYR A 105 24.29 -3.23 -16.91
C TYR A 105 23.39 -2.48 -15.92
N CYS A 106 22.09 -2.76 -15.94
CA CYS A 106 21.14 -2.18 -14.98
C CYS A 106 20.26 -3.23 -14.32
N ILE A 107 19.79 -2.92 -13.12
CA ILE A 107 18.75 -3.64 -12.41
C ILE A 107 17.50 -2.76 -12.40
N MET A 108 16.43 -3.28 -12.98
CA MET A 108 15.10 -2.65 -13.02
C MET A 108 14.14 -3.44 -12.12
N ARG A 109 13.22 -2.76 -11.46
CA ARG A 109 12.23 -3.34 -10.56
C ARG A 109 10.81 -2.90 -10.91
N PHE A 110 9.90 -3.85 -10.90
CA PHE A 110 8.47 -3.62 -11.06
C PHE A 110 7.71 -4.35 -9.94
N ALA A 111 6.51 -3.89 -9.64
CA ALA A 111 5.62 -4.58 -8.71
C ALA A 111 4.20 -4.67 -9.29
N ASN A 112 3.50 -5.72 -8.88
CA ASN A 112 2.08 -5.91 -9.14
C ASN A 112 1.38 -6.19 -7.81
N ARG A 113 0.60 -5.21 -7.33
CA ARG A 113 -0.07 -5.28 -6.02
C ARG A 113 -1.14 -6.37 -5.98
N ALA A 114 -1.90 -6.54 -7.06
CA ALA A 114 -2.98 -7.53 -7.13
C ALA A 114 -2.45 -8.96 -7.00
N LEU A 115 -1.27 -9.24 -7.54
CA LEU A 115 -0.59 -10.52 -7.42
C LEU A 115 0.26 -10.63 -6.14
N GLY A 116 0.56 -9.51 -5.49
CA GLY A 116 1.49 -9.48 -4.35
C GLY A 116 2.92 -9.86 -4.75
N LEU A 117 3.35 -9.51 -5.96
CA LEU A 117 4.64 -9.90 -6.53
C LEU A 117 5.48 -8.68 -6.94
N GLN A 118 6.80 -8.86 -6.93
CA GLN A 118 7.76 -7.97 -7.57
C GLN A 118 8.58 -8.73 -8.62
N ALA A 119 9.00 -7.99 -9.64
CA ALA A 119 9.86 -8.47 -10.70
C ALA A 119 11.19 -7.71 -10.66
N GLN A 120 12.30 -8.44 -10.72
CA GLN A 120 13.62 -7.89 -10.95
C GLN A 120 14.05 -8.27 -12.37
N ILE A 121 14.45 -7.27 -13.15
CA ILE A 121 14.87 -7.43 -14.53
C ILE A 121 16.30 -6.93 -14.61
N THR A 122 17.21 -7.78 -15.07
CA THR A 122 18.55 -7.31 -15.43
C THR A 122 18.55 -6.92 -16.89
N THR A 123 19.15 -5.78 -17.21
CA THR A 123 19.28 -5.30 -18.58
C THR A 123 20.75 -5.06 -18.93
N TYR A 124 21.06 -5.03 -20.22
CA TYR A 124 22.37 -4.64 -20.71
C TYR A 124 22.24 -3.83 -22.00
N GLY A 125 22.94 -2.70 -22.07
CA GLY A 125 22.94 -1.80 -23.21
C GLY A 125 22.86 -0.34 -22.78
N PRO A 126 22.79 0.59 -23.74
CA PRO A 126 22.74 2.01 -23.42
C PRO A 126 21.32 2.37 -22.95
N TYR A 127 21.21 2.95 -21.74
CA TYR A 127 19.91 3.22 -21.11
C TYR A 127 19.16 4.37 -21.78
N ASP A 128 19.85 5.30 -22.45
CA ASP A 128 19.24 6.35 -23.26
C ASP A 128 18.42 5.78 -24.44
N ALA A 129 18.68 4.54 -24.83
CA ALA A 129 17.89 3.76 -25.79
C ALA A 129 16.85 2.83 -25.11
N TYR A 130 16.38 3.14 -23.90
CA TYR A 130 15.40 2.31 -23.17
C TYR A 130 14.08 2.12 -23.92
N ASN A 131 13.66 3.13 -24.69
CA ASN A 131 12.42 3.14 -25.47
C ASN A 131 12.60 2.64 -26.91
N ALA A 132 13.83 2.32 -27.33
CA ALA A 132 14.12 1.86 -28.68
C ALA A 132 13.46 0.50 -28.95
N THR A 133 12.90 0.33 -30.16
CA THR A 133 12.32 -0.93 -30.65
C THR A 133 13.27 -1.59 -31.66
N GLY A 134 13.28 -2.93 -31.74
CA GLY A 134 14.07 -3.68 -32.75
C GLY A 134 15.52 -4.09 -32.38
N GLY A 135 16.30 -4.43 -33.41
CA GLY A 135 17.58 -5.17 -33.31
C GLY A 135 18.88 -4.37 -33.17
N GLY A 136 18.82 -3.03 -33.04
CA GLY A 136 19.99 -2.14 -32.91
C GLY A 136 20.58 -2.05 -31.50
N SER A 137 21.19 -0.89 -31.18
CA SER A 137 21.77 -0.53 -29.87
C SER A 137 20.74 -0.34 -28.74
N ALA A 138 19.62 -1.07 -28.78
CA ALA A 138 18.58 -0.99 -27.77
C ALA A 138 19.05 -1.60 -26.45
N LEU A 139 18.53 -1.08 -25.33
CA LEU A 139 18.64 -1.74 -24.04
C LEU A 139 17.95 -3.11 -24.10
N LYS A 140 18.65 -4.19 -23.72
CA LYS A 140 18.13 -5.57 -23.81
C LYS A 140 17.86 -6.15 -22.44
N ALA A 141 16.73 -6.85 -22.29
CA ALA A 141 16.45 -7.61 -21.09
C ALA A 141 17.22 -8.93 -21.08
N ARG A 142 17.94 -9.24 -20.00
CA ARG A 142 18.84 -10.39 -19.87
C ARG A 142 18.29 -11.46 -18.95
N SER A 143 17.61 -11.06 -17.89
CA SER A 143 16.91 -11.97 -16.98
C SER A 143 15.64 -11.34 -16.45
N LEU A 144 14.73 -12.19 -15.97
CA LEU A 144 13.54 -11.82 -15.23
C LEU A 144 13.45 -12.79 -14.04
N ASP A 145 13.43 -12.23 -12.84
CA ASP A 145 13.14 -12.93 -11.60
C ASP A 145 11.85 -12.38 -11.01
N VAL A 146 10.94 -13.26 -10.59
CA VAL A 146 9.65 -12.86 -10.01
C VAL A 146 9.46 -13.54 -8.68
N GLN A 147 9.23 -12.76 -7.66
CA GLN A 147 9.13 -13.23 -6.28
C GLN A 147 8.13 -12.41 -5.48
N ALA A 148 7.63 -12.98 -4.39
CA ALA A 148 6.95 -12.19 -3.39
C ALA A 148 7.94 -11.18 -2.77
N PRO A 149 7.49 -9.98 -2.37
CA PRO A 149 8.34 -9.09 -1.60
C PRO A 149 8.75 -9.76 -0.27
N PRO A 150 9.88 -9.34 0.33
CA PRO A 150 10.22 -9.72 1.69
C PRO A 150 9.01 -9.49 2.60
N ARG A 151 8.64 -10.51 3.39
CA ARG A 151 7.49 -10.38 4.29
C ARG A 151 7.80 -9.35 5.37
N THR A 152 7.00 -8.30 5.44
CA THR A 152 6.94 -7.44 6.62
C THR A 152 6.42 -8.29 7.79
N PRO A 153 6.94 -8.10 9.02
CA PRO A 153 6.39 -8.78 10.19
C PRO A 153 4.88 -8.60 10.26
N GLN A 154 4.13 -9.71 10.34
CA GLN A 154 2.68 -9.64 10.47
C GLN A 154 2.32 -8.90 11.75
N ALA A 155 1.42 -7.94 11.64
CA ALA A 155 0.89 -7.22 12.79
C ALA A 155 0.15 -8.18 13.73
N THR A 156 0.36 -8.04 15.04
CA THR A 156 -0.18 -8.96 16.04
C THR A 156 -1.70 -8.82 16.22
N ALA A 157 -2.25 -7.62 16.00
CA ALA A 157 -3.69 -7.34 16.01
C ALA A 157 -4.01 -6.02 15.30
N CYS A 158 -5.19 -5.94 14.68
CA CYS A 158 -5.66 -4.70 14.07
C CYS A 158 -5.82 -3.57 15.11
N PRO A 159 -5.36 -2.33 14.85
CA PRO A 159 -5.43 -1.26 15.84
C PRO A 159 -6.87 -0.85 16.12
N ALA A 160 -7.73 -0.83 15.10
CA ALA A 160 -9.17 -0.61 15.22
C ALA A 160 -9.89 -1.04 13.94
N GLN A 161 -11.12 -1.54 14.07
CA GLN A 161 -11.99 -1.84 12.92
C GLN A 161 -12.72 -0.61 12.39
N ASP A 162 -13.09 0.32 13.29
CA ASP A 162 -13.63 1.62 12.90
C ASP A 162 -12.53 2.47 12.25
N PHE A 163 -12.81 3.02 11.07
CA PHE A 163 -11.80 3.72 10.28
C PHE A 163 -11.31 5.01 10.96
N ALA A 164 -12.19 5.77 11.59
CA ALA A 164 -11.80 7.02 12.25
C ALA A 164 -10.85 6.74 13.42
N GLN A 165 -11.16 5.74 14.26
CA GLN A 165 -10.27 5.29 15.33
C GLN A 165 -8.96 4.70 14.79
N PHE A 166 -9.02 3.95 13.69
CA PHE A 166 -7.83 3.41 13.04
C PHE A 166 -6.92 4.54 12.58
N LEU A 167 -7.44 5.52 11.83
CA LEU A 167 -6.68 6.63 11.29
C LEU A 167 -5.99 7.45 12.40
N GLN A 168 -6.67 7.67 13.53
CA GLN A 168 -6.07 8.32 14.70
C GLN A 168 -4.88 7.53 15.25
N ARG A 169 -5.01 6.21 15.39
CA ARG A 169 -3.91 5.34 15.89
C ARG A 169 -2.76 5.25 14.90
N PHE A 170 -3.07 5.08 13.62
CA PHE A 170 -2.11 5.07 12.52
C PHE A 170 -1.32 6.39 12.48
N ALA A 171 -2.00 7.53 12.53
CA ALA A 171 -1.34 8.83 12.52
C ALA A 171 -0.63 9.19 13.84
N ALA A 172 -0.86 8.47 14.95
CA ALA A 172 -0.19 8.74 16.22
C ALA A 172 1.14 7.96 16.38
N ASP A 173 1.28 6.79 15.75
CA ASP A 173 2.36 5.82 16.03
C ASP A 173 2.99 5.27 14.74
N GLU A 174 4.27 5.58 14.53
CA GLU A 174 5.05 5.13 13.36
C GLU A 174 5.23 3.61 13.30
N THR A 175 5.17 2.90 14.42
CA THR A 175 5.20 1.44 14.44
C THR A 175 3.92 0.89 13.86
N ILE A 176 2.78 1.49 14.17
CA ILE A 176 1.50 1.17 13.53
C ILE A 176 1.57 1.51 12.05
N GLN A 177 2.12 2.67 11.68
CA GLN A 177 2.29 3.03 10.26
C GLN A 177 3.06 1.95 9.49
N ARG A 178 4.25 1.56 9.98
CA ARG A 178 5.07 0.53 9.34
C ARG A 178 4.36 -0.83 9.23
N GLN A 179 3.54 -1.20 10.21
CA GLN A 179 2.83 -2.49 10.23
C GLN A 179 1.55 -2.50 9.38
N PHE A 180 0.90 -1.34 9.24
CA PHE A 180 -0.39 -1.19 8.56
C PHE A 180 -0.27 -0.38 7.25
N THR A 181 0.91 -0.37 6.65
CA THR A 181 1.12 0.05 5.26
C THR A 181 1.18 -1.20 4.39
N ALA A 182 0.45 -1.20 3.27
CA ALA A 182 0.44 -2.29 2.32
C ALA A 182 1.87 -2.55 1.79
N PRO A 183 2.24 -3.80 1.46
CA PRO A 183 3.60 -4.13 0.99
C PRO A 183 4.09 -3.26 -0.16
N PHE A 184 3.18 -2.84 -1.04
CA PHE A 184 3.40 -1.84 -2.07
C PHE A 184 2.37 -0.73 -1.92
N VAL A 185 2.85 0.51 -1.78
CA VAL A 185 2.05 1.74 -1.82
C VAL A 185 2.12 2.30 -3.22
N LYS A 186 0.97 2.49 -3.87
CA LYS A 186 0.92 3.15 -5.18
C LYS A 186 1.01 4.65 -4.96
N ALA A 187 2.03 5.31 -5.47
CA ALA A 187 2.19 6.76 -5.37
C ALA A 187 2.12 7.39 -6.76
N MET A 188 1.55 8.58 -6.85
CA MET A 188 1.66 9.43 -8.04
C MET A 188 2.90 10.31 -7.89
N GLU A 189 3.75 10.32 -8.91
CA GLU A 189 4.92 11.20 -8.98
C GLU A 189 4.78 12.14 -10.16
N LEU A 190 5.29 13.38 -10.03
CA LEU A 190 5.47 14.27 -11.17
C LEU A 190 6.77 13.93 -11.89
N ARG A 191 6.66 13.58 -13.17
CA ARG A 191 7.78 13.50 -14.10
C ARG A 191 7.80 14.78 -14.92
N SER A 192 8.77 15.65 -14.64
CA SER A 192 9.06 16.81 -15.48
C SER A 192 9.95 16.40 -16.64
N ASP A 193 9.48 16.61 -17.87
CA ASP A 193 10.28 16.48 -19.08
C ASP A 193 10.16 17.75 -19.96
N GLY A 194 10.73 17.71 -21.16
CA GLY A 194 10.70 18.87 -22.08
C GLY A 194 9.29 19.29 -22.51
N ASP A 195 8.29 18.44 -22.31
CA ASP A 195 6.89 18.67 -22.66
C ASP A 195 6.04 19.11 -21.45
N GLY A 196 6.64 19.20 -20.26
CA GLY A 196 6.00 19.65 -19.01
C GLY A 196 5.95 18.56 -17.93
N ASP A 197 5.11 18.78 -16.93
CA ASP A 197 4.92 17.85 -15.83
C ASP A 197 3.85 16.80 -16.18
N GLN A 198 4.21 15.54 -16.06
CA GLN A 198 3.30 14.41 -16.25
C GLN A 198 3.24 13.58 -14.99
N GLU A 199 2.03 13.34 -14.48
CA GLU A 199 1.83 12.38 -13.41
C GLU A 199 2.11 10.97 -13.90
N GLN A 200 2.87 10.20 -13.13
CA GLN A 200 3.10 8.78 -13.38
C GLN A 200 2.90 7.98 -12.09
N PRO A 201 2.19 6.84 -12.15
CA PRO A 201 2.04 5.96 -11.01
C PRO A 201 3.30 5.10 -10.85
N VAL A 202 3.79 5.03 -9.62
CA VAL A 202 4.86 4.11 -9.20
C VAL A 202 4.40 3.31 -7.98
N TYR A 203 5.12 2.23 -7.68
CA TYR A 203 5.05 1.60 -6.37
C TYR A 203 6.26 1.98 -5.53
N LEU A 204 6.04 2.17 -4.24
CA LEU A 204 7.06 2.20 -3.19
C LEU A 204 6.87 0.97 -2.30
N ARG A 205 7.96 0.37 -1.80
CA ARG A 205 7.85 -0.68 -0.77
C ARG A 205 7.38 -0.04 0.54
N ALA A 206 6.60 -0.77 1.34
CA ALA A 206 6.12 -0.28 2.65
C ALA A 206 7.25 0.29 3.53
N GLN A 207 8.41 -0.38 3.51
CA GLN A 207 9.59 0.02 4.28
C GLN A 207 10.28 1.28 3.77
N ASP A 208 9.97 1.72 2.55
CA ASP A 208 10.59 2.86 1.86
C ASP A 208 9.64 4.04 1.72
N TYR A 209 8.32 3.82 1.86
CA TYR A 209 7.31 4.89 1.83
C TYR A 209 7.43 5.79 3.06
N ARG A 210 7.50 7.11 2.86
CA ARG A 210 7.69 8.12 3.92
C ARG A 210 6.70 9.29 3.86
N ASP A 211 5.90 9.38 2.81
CA ASP A 211 5.12 10.58 2.49
C ASP A 211 3.77 10.67 3.23
N PHE A 212 3.61 9.89 4.31
CA PHE A 212 2.43 10.00 5.17
C PHE A 212 2.60 11.18 6.15
N ASP A 213 2.19 12.36 5.70
CA ASP A 213 2.49 13.64 6.36
C ASP A 213 1.44 14.07 7.40
N LEU A 214 0.77 13.12 8.04
CA LEU A 214 -0.23 13.39 9.08
C LEU A 214 0.19 12.84 10.44
N ARG A 215 0.10 13.68 11.48
CA ARG A 215 0.29 13.30 12.89
C ARG A 215 -0.99 13.55 13.68
N TYR A 216 -1.47 12.55 14.41
CA TYR A 216 -2.54 12.74 15.39
C TYR A 216 -1.97 12.95 16.79
N GLN A 217 -2.15 14.15 17.35
CA GLN A 217 -1.69 14.51 18.69
C GLN A 217 -2.58 15.59 19.30
N GLY A 218 -2.67 15.65 20.63
CA GLY A 218 -3.47 16.67 21.31
C GLY A 218 -4.98 16.66 20.95
N GLY A 219 -5.49 15.56 20.39
CA GLY A 219 -6.89 15.42 19.97
C GLY A 219 -7.18 15.90 18.54
N ALA A 220 -6.17 16.31 17.77
CA ALA A 220 -6.32 16.80 16.40
C ALA A 220 -5.29 16.17 15.45
N PHE A 221 -5.55 16.26 14.15
CA PHE A 221 -4.56 15.99 13.11
C PHE A 221 -3.70 17.23 12.89
N HIS A 222 -2.45 17.01 12.51
CA HIS A 222 -1.46 18.04 12.22
C HIS A 222 -0.67 17.60 10.99
N PHE A 223 -0.22 18.57 10.20
CA PHE A 223 0.73 18.31 9.11
C PHE A 223 2.13 18.04 9.68
N VAL A 224 2.88 17.16 9.03
CA VAL A 224 4.29 16.90 9.28
C VAL A 224 5.06 17.30 8.04
N ASP A 225 6.02 18.21 8.16
CA ASP A 225 6.85 18.60 7.03
C ASP A 225 7.91 17.52 6.68
N PRO A 226 8.60 17.64 5.54
CA PRO A 226 9.64 16.68 5.14
C PRO A 226 10.80 16.54 6.13
N ASP A 227 11.01 17.52 7.02
CA ASP A 227 12.01 17.47 8.08
C ASP A 227 11.49 16.77 9.36
N GLY A 228 10.23 16.30 9.34
CA GLY A 228 9.57 15.61 10.44
C GLY A 228 8.97 16.57 11.49
N LYS A 229 8.95 17.87 11.23
CA LYS A 229 8.40 18.86 12.17
C LYS A 229 6.89 18.94 12.03
N VAL A 230 6.22 18.87 13.17
CA VAL A 230 4.77 18.92 13.23
C VAL A 230 4.27 20.36 13.34
N ASP A 231 3.33 20.75 12.48
CA ASP A 231 2.67 22.05 12.56
C ASP A 231 1.87 22.17 13.86
N ALA A 232 1.96 23.32 14.52
CA ALA A 232 1.19 23.62 15.72
C ALA A 232 -0.31 23.79 15.41
N ALA A 233 -0.65 24.24 14.20
CA ALA A 233 -2.04 24.42 13.79
C ALA A 233 -2.73 23.07 13.56
N PRO A 234 -3.95 22.87 14.10
CA PRO A 234 -4.73 21.67 13.80
C PRO A 234 -5.17 21.70 12.33
N LEU A 235 -4.97 20.57 11.66
CA LEU A 235 -5.33 20.34 10.28
C LEU A 235 -6.70 19.67 10.20
N ARG A 236 -7.59 20.20 9.35
CA ARG A 236 -8.87 19.57 9.05
C ARG A 236 -8.66 18.50 7.98
N VAL A 237 -8.99 17.27 8.33
CA VAL A 237 -8.98 16.13 7.44
C VAL A 237 -10.41 15.80 7.00
N GLN A 238 -10.60 15.50 5.74
CA GLN A 238 -11.84 15.03 5.14
C GLN A 238 -11.69 13.55 4.83
N VAL A 239 -12.70 12.75 5.19
CA VAL A 239 -12.73 11.31 4.90
C VAL A 239 -13.92 11.03 4.01
N THR A 240 -13.67 10.35 2.90
CA THR A 240 -14.69 9.94 1.93
C THR A 240 -14.49 8.47 1.58
N GLN A 241 -15.55 7.81 1.13
CA GLN A 241 -15.52 6.39 0.78
C GLN A 241 -15.65 6.25 -0.75
N PRO A 242 -14.53 6.12 -1.50
CA PRO A 242 -14.59 6.02 -2.96
C PRO A 242 -15.18 4.70 -3.45
N ASP A 243 -15.08 3.63 -2.67
CA ASP A 243 -15.64 2.31 -2.98
C ASP A 243 -15.99 1.51 -1.70
N ALA A 244 -16.47 0.28 -1.86
CA ALA A 244 -16.94 -0.56 -0.74
C ALA A 244 -15.86 -0.90 0.32
N HIS A 245 -14.58 -0.87 -0.06
CA HIS A 245 -13.45 -1.29 0.77
C HIS A 245 -12.37 -0.20 0.93
N GLY A 246 -12.53 0.94 0.27
CA GLY A 246 -11.62 2.08 0.32
C GLY A 246 -12.09 3.21 1.23
N GLN A 247 -11.16 3.90 1.87
CA GLN A 247 -11.36 5.16 2.57
C GLN A 247 -10.29 6.15 2.10
N LEU A 248 -10.74 7.25 1.47
CA LEU A 248 -9.88 8.31 0.98
C LEU A 248 -9.84 9.44 2.02
N VAL A 249 -8.63 9.67 2.53
CA VAL A 249 -8.30 10.75 3.47
C VAL A 249 -7.73 11.90 2.65
N ARG A 250 -8.34 13.09 2.73
CA ARG A 250 -7.86 14.30 2.05
C ARG A 250 -7.65 15.42 3.05
N TYR A 251 -6.67 16.26 2.81
CA TYR A 251 -6.54 17.52 3.53
C TYR A 251 -6.05 18.61 2.59
N SER A 252 -6.21 19.86 2.99
CA SER A 252 -5.75 21.00 2.22
C SER A 252 -4.91 21.88 3.13
N MET A 253 -3.76 22.31 2.63
CA MET A 253 -2.92 23.30 3.30
C MET A 253 -2.85 24.56 2.44
N ASN A 254 -3.36 25.66 2.97
CA ASN A 254 -3.37 26.97 2.29
C ASN A 254 -3.94 26.89 0.85
N MET A 255 -3.21 27.44 -0.12
CA MET A 255 -3.55 27.49 -1.55
C MET A 255 -2.99 26.31 -2.36
N SER A 256 -2.30 25.36 -1.71
CA SER A 256 -1.75 24.19 -2.39
C SER A 256 -2.84 23.17 -2.66
N GLU A 257 -2.75 22.51 -3.82
CA GLU A 257 -3.50 21.30 -4.11
C GLU A 257 -3.28 20.32 -2.95
N GLY A 258 -4.38 19.80 -2.40
CA GLY A 258 -4.34 18.98 -1.19
C GLY A 258 -3.62 17.66 -1.43
N ASN A 259 -3.04 17.07 -0.39
CA ASN A 259 -2.58 15.68 -0.46
C ASN A 259 -3.72 14.74 -0.07
N SER A 260 -3.63 13.50 -0.50
CA SER A 260 -4.59 12.48 -0.11
C SER A 260 -3.96 11.10 0.05
N PHE A 261 -4.66 10.24 0.79
CA PHE A 261 -4.21 8.88 1.09
C PHE A 261 -5.39 7.92 1.00
N LEU A 262 -5.20 6.82 0.26
CA LEU A 262 -6.21 5.76 0.16
C LEU A 262 -5.85 4.61 1.09
N PHE A 263 -6.79 4.29 1.97
CA PHE A 263 -6.74 3.12 2.83
C PHE A 263 -7.69 2.05 2.32
N GLU A 264 -7.20 0.82 2.20
CA GLU A 264 -8.00 -0.34 1.79
C GLU A 264 -8.22 -1.28 2.99
N GLN A 265 -9.42 -1.86 3.07
CA GLN A 265 -9.72 -2.89 4.06
C GLN A 265 -9.27 -4.28 3.59
N ARG A 266 -8.49 -4.99 4.40
CA ARG A 266 -8.00 -6.35 4.15
C ARG A 266 -8.07 -7.16 5.43
N ASP A 267 -8.66 -8.35 5.37
CA ASP A 267 -8.80 -9.27 6.51
C ASP A 267 -9.36 -8.60 7.78
N GLY A 268 -10.31 -7.67 7.61
CA GLY A 268 -10.95 -6.95 8.71
C GLY A 268 -10.11 -5.83 9.33
N CYS A 269 -9.01 -5.42 8.69
CA CYS A 269 -8.19 -4.28 9.11
C CYS A 269 -7.93 -3.29 7.95
N TRP A 270 -7.49 -2.09 8.28
CA TRP A 270 -7.19 -1.03 7.31
C TRP A 270 -5.69 -0.95 7.02
N TYR A 271 -5.35 -0.66 5.77
CA TYR A 271 -3.97 -0.50 5.32
C TYR A 271 -3.82 0.69 4.40
N LEU A 272 -2.79 1.53 4.64
CA LEU A 272 -2.41 2.55 3.67
C LEU A 272 -1.94 1.88 2.38
N SER A 273 -2.53 2.23 1.26
CA SER A 273 -2.37 1.51 -0.01
C SER A 273 -2.04 2.40 -1.19
N GLU A 274 -2.48 3.66 -1.19
CA GLU A 274 -2.16 4.63 -2.23
C GLU A 274 -1.94 6.03 -1.67
N ASP A 275 -1.13 6.78 -2.40
CA ASP A 275 -0.92 8.21 -2.36
C ASP A 275 -1.27 8.75 -3.76
N PRO A 276 -2.57 9.00 -4.02
CA PRO A 276 -3.10 9.11 -5.38
C PRO A 276 -2.92 10.50 -5.99
N GLU A 277 -2.33 11.46 -5.27
CA GLU A 277 -2.08 12.81 -5.76
C GLU A 277 -0.59 13.06 -5.75
N ALA A 278 -0.05 13.54 -6.86
CA ALA A 278 1.36 13.87 -6.89
C ALA A 278 1.59 15.12 -6.01
N PRO A 279 2.72 15.19 -5.29
CA PRO A 279 3.03 16.37 -4.50
C PRO A 279 3.05 17.62 -5.40
N ALA A 280 2.35 18.67 -4.99
CA ALA A 280 2.33 19.93 -5.72
C ALA A 280 3.76 20.52 -5.78
N PRO A 281 4.18 21.09 -6.94
CA PRO A 281 5.50 21.69 -7.12
C PRO A 281 5.73 22.97 -6.29
#